data_AF-A0A197STF4-F1
#
_entry.id   AF-A0A197STF4-F1
#
_cell.length_a   1.000
_cell.length_b   1.000
_cell.length_c   1.000
_cell.angle_alpha   90.00
_cell.angle_beta   90.00
_cell.angle_gamma   90.00
#
_symmetry.space_group_name_H-M   'P 1'
#
loop_
_entity.id
_entity.type
_entity.pdbx_description
1 polymer ?
#
loop_
_entity_poly.entity_id
_entity_poly.type
_entity_poly.pdbx_seq_one_letter_code
_entity_poly.pdbx_strand_id
1 'polypeptide(L)'
;MGSWQWNDQQKPTAAVGVRATAGAVTMKDDPQAAQRPYVFVRGYDSRLHVNWWDGKAWHWSDQGTPAGRTVIEKVGAVTVKDNPNAPQRPYAFVIGDDSKLYVNWWDGSKWNWNDQGAPGGRRVREGVGVVSVQDNPNAPQRPYVFFLTDDFRLWVNWWDGKAWNWSDQGTPPSRVISRPLGVTTMRDNPSAFTRPYAFVITGDSRVWVNWWDGSKWNWSDQGTPSGQPVKKGAGVVTVQDNPQAVERPYVFVQGYDSKLYVNWWDGGKWNWSDQGAPSGRLILDSVGVVTMRDDPSAFTRPYAFVIGDDSKLYVNWWDGGKWNWAAQGTPPGRVIERPGEVLTVQDNANAAERPYAFVVTDDSDLWVDWWSLP
;
A
#
# COMPACT_ATOMS: atom_id res chain seq x y z
N MET A 1 -2.28 15.41 -25.56
CA MET A 1 -2.77 15.71 -24.20
C MET A 1 -2.74 14.42 -23.41
N GLY A 2 -2.37 14.48 -22.13
CA GLY A 2 -2.40 13.29 -21.28
C GLY A 2 -3.83 12.78 -21.08
N SER A 3 -3.98 11.48 -20.85
CA SER A 3 -5.28 10.83 -20.69
C SER A 3 -5.16 9.54 -19.91
N TRP A 4 -6.24 9.10 -19.27
CA TRP A 4 -6.31 7.78 -18.66
C TRP A 4 -6.39 6.70 -19.72
N GLN A 5 -5.64 5.62 -19.49
CA GLN A 5 -5.49 4.51 -20.41
C GLN A 5 -5.64 3.20 -19.65
N TRP A 6 -6.44 2.30 -20.20
CA TRP A 6 -6.57 0.92 -19.72
C TRP A 6 -5.62 0.02 -20.52
N ASN A 7 -4.90 -0.86 -19.82
CA ASN A 7 -4.10 -1.90 -20.44
C ASN A 7 -4.33 -3.23 -19.73
N ASP A 8 -4.58 -4.28 -20.52
CA ASP A 8 -4.72 -5.64 -20.05
C ASP A 8 -3.34 -6.23 -19.75
N GLN A 9 -3.08 -6.60 -18.50
CA GLN A 9 -1.85 -7.29 -18.12
C GLN A 9 -2.00 -8.81 -18.24
N GLN A 10 -3.18 -9.27 -18.64
CA GLN A 10 -3.57 -10.66 -18.73
C GLN A 10 -3.46 -11.33 -17.36
N LYS A 11 -3.43 -12.65 -17.38
CA LYS A 11 -3.27 -13.53 -16.23
C LYS A 11 -1.88 -14.16 -16.21
N PRO A 12 -1.40 -14.65 -15.04
CA PRO A 12 -0.10 -15.29 -14.90
C PRO A 12 0.23 -16.34 -15.96
N THR A 13 -0.75 -17.17 -16.31
CA THR A 13 -0.66 -18.14 -17.40
C THR A 13 -2.01 -18.34 -18.06
N ALA A 14 -2.05 -19.02 -19.22
CA ALA A 14 -3.31 -19.34 -19.90
C ALA A 14 -4.34 -20.09 -19.00
N ALA A 15 -3.88 -20.86 -18.00
CA ALA A 15 -4.72 -21.67 -17.12
C ALA A 15 -4.92 -21.08 -15.71
N VAL A 16 -4.09 -20.13 -15.28
CA VAL A 16 -4.11 -19.57 -13.92
C VAL A 16 -4.47 -18.10 -13.97
N GLY A 17 -5.68 -17.77 -13.55
CA GLY A 17 -6.15 -16.39 -13.34
C GLY A 17 -5.63 -15.77 -12.03
N VAL A 18 -5.72 -14.45 -11.94
CA VAL A 18 -5.46 -13.70 -10.72
C VAL A 18 -6.59 -13.89 -9.72
N ARG A 19 -6.26 -14.31 -8.50
CA ARG A 19 -7.23 -14.46 -7.40
C ARG A 19 -7.32 -13.18 -6.57
N ALA A 20 -6.18 -12.60 -6.21
CA ALA A 20 -6.08 -11.37 -5.45
C ALA A 20 -4.69 -10.75 -5.64
N THR A 21 -4.54 -9.45 -5.46
CA THR A 21 -3.21 -8.83 -5.37
C THR A 21 -2.58 -9.07 -4.00
N ALA A 22 -1.25 -8.97 -3.94
CA ALA A 22 -0.44 -9.16 -2.74
C ALA A 22 0.40 -7.94 -2.34
N GLY A 23 0.53 -6.96 -3.24
CA GLY A 23 1.26 -5.72 -3.03
C GLY A 23 1.88 -5.23 -4.33
N ALA A 24 2.21 -3.94 -4.40
CA ALA A 24 2.83 -3.37 -5.59
C ALA A 24 3.91 -2.36 -5.20
N VAL A 25 4.97 -2.30 -6.00
CA VAL A 25 6.13 -1.42 -5.78
C VAL A 25 6.72 -0.96 -7.09
N THR A 26 7.56 0.07 -7.04
CA THR A 26 8.41 0.44 -8.16
C THR A 26 9.87 0.23 -7.87
N MET A 27 10.60 -0.13 -8.92
CA MET A 27 12.03 -0.36 -8.91
C MET A 27 12.74 0.54 -9.91
N LYS A 28 14.01 0.87 -9.66
CA LYS A 28 14.89 1.55 -10.59
C LYS A 28 16.18 0.74 -10.73
N ASP A 29 16.68 0.63 -11.96
CA ASP A 29 17.98 0.00 -12.24
C ASP A 29 19.14 0.85 -11.67
N ASP A 30 18.98 2.18 -11.74
CA ASP A 30 19.90 3.18 -11.19
C ASP A 30 19.12 4.45 -10.77
N PRO A 31 19.72 5.40 -10.03
CA PRO A 31 19.01 6.58 -9.52
C PRO A 31 18.33 7.46 -10.59
N GLN A 32 18.83 7.47 -11.83
CA GLN A 32 18.31 8.25 -12.95
C GLN A 32 17.36 7.47 -13.86
N ALA A 33 17.34 6.14 -13.75
CA ALA A 33 16.45 5.28 -14.53
C ALA A 33 14.96 5.55 -14.24
N ALA A 34 14.14 5.24 -15.25
CA ALA A 34 12.70 5.17 -15.12
C ALA A 34 12.31 4.14 -14.05
N GLN A 35 11.26 4.45 -13.29
CA GLN A 35 10.64 3.49 -12.40
C GLN A 35 9.94 2.38 -13.20
N ARG A 36 10.13 1.15 -12.75
CA ARG A 36 9.50 -0.05 -13.27
C ARG A 36 8.52 -0.59 -12.25
N PRO A 37 7.22 -0.65 -12.56
CA PRO A 37 6.23 -1.27 -11.68
C PRO A 37 6.42 -2.78 -11.56
N TYR A 38 6.20 -3.29 -10.34
CA TYR A 38 6.11 -4.70 -9.98
C TYR A 38 4.82 -4.88 -9.17
N VAL A 39 3.95 -5.78 -9.62
CA VAL A 39 2.68 -6.12 -8.94
C VAL A 39 2.69 -7.60 -8.59
N PHE A 40 2.70 -7.87 -7.30
CA PHE A 40 2.61 -9.22 -6.77
C PHE A 40 1.15 -9.62 -6.67
N VAL A 41 0.83 -10.84 -7.07
CA VAL A 41 -0.52 -11.39 -7.02
C VAL A 41 -0.51 -12.83 -6.54
N ARG A 42 -1.59 -13.24 -5.90
CA ARG A 42 -1.91 -14.64 -5.67
C ARG A 42 -2.76 -15.15 -6.84
N GLY A 43 -2.31 -16.24 -7.47
CA GLY A 43 -3.10 -16.95 -8.49
C GLY A 43 -4.16 -17.88 -7.89
N TYR A 44 -5.08 -18.41 -8.71
CA TYR A 44 -6.02 -19.45 -8.26
C TYR A 44 -5.34 -20.77 -7.86
N ASP A 45 -4.10 -20.97 -8.28
CA ASP A 45 -3.20 -22.04 -7.84
C ASP A 45 -2.63 -21.81 -6.42
N SER A 46 -2.99 -20.70 -5.77
CA SER A 46 -2.49 -20.25 -4.46
C SER A 46 -0.98 -20.02 -4.42
N ARG A 47 -0.36 -19.79 -5.57
CA ARG A 47 1.05 -19.40 -5.72
C ARG A 47 1.17 -17.88 -5.82
N LEU A 48 2.32 -17.35 -5.44
CA LEU A 48 2.68 -15.96 -5.69
C LEU A 48 3.21 -15.83 -7.11
N HIS A 49 2.68 -14.88 -7.87
CA HIS A 49 3.17 -14.47 -9.18
C HIS A 49 3.52 -12.99 -9.13
N VAL A 50 4.43 -12.55 -9.99
CA VAL A 50 4.73 -11.12 -10.17
C VAL A 50 4.56 -10.72 -11.62
N ASN A 51 3.81 -9.65 -11.84
CA ASN A 51 3.71 -8.95 -13.12
C ASN A 51 4.61 -7.71 -13.06
N TRP A 52 5.51 -7.53 -14.01
CA TRP A 52 6.48 -6.44 -13.96
C TRP A 52 6.82 -5.91 -15.35
N TRP A 53 7.18 -4.63 -15.40
CA TRP A 53 7.56 -3.94 -16.64
C TRP A 53 9.07 -3.87 -16.79
N ASP A 54 9.60 -4.32 -17.92
CA ASP A 54 11.06 -4.31 -18.18
C ASP A 54 11.56 -3.03 -18.88
N GLY A 55 10.67 -2.07 -19.15
CA GLY A 55 10.96 -0.89 -19.99
C GLY A 55 10.39 -0.99 -21.41
N LYS A 56 9.97 -2.18 -21.84
CA LYS A 56 9.47 -2.46 -23.19
C LYS A 56 8.21 -3.32 -23.21
N ALA A 57 8.11 -4.29 -22.31
CA ALA A 57 7.01 -5.23 -22.22
C ALA A 57 6.71 -5.59 -20.76
N TRP A 58 5.47 -6.02 -20.53
CA TRP A 58 5.05 -6.62 -19.27
C TRP A 58 5.36 -8.11 -19.29
N HIS A 59 5.83 -8.61 -18.15
CA HIS A 59 6.22 -10.00 -17.97
C HIS A 59 5.56 -10.58 -16.73
N TRP A 60 5.21 -11.86 -16.82
CA TRP A 60 4.79 -12.67 -15.68
C TRP A 60 5.92 -13.59 -15.25
N SER A 61 6.09 -13.76 -13.94
CA SER A 61 7.00 -14.75 -13.37
C SER A 61 6.35 -15.42 -12.15
N ASP A 62 6.28 -16.75 -12.19
CA ASP A 62 5.84 -17.57 -11.06
C ASP A 62 6.92 -17.58 -9.97
N GLN A 63 6.61 -17.04 -8.80
CA GLN A 63 7.48 -17.06 -7.63
C GLN A 63 7.27 -18.30 -6.78
N GLY A 64 6.27 -19.10 -7.13
CA GLY A 64 5.89 -20.29 -6.42
C GLY A 64 5.33 -20.00 -5.04
N THR A 65 5.77 -20.81 -4.09
CA THR A 65 5.21 -20.84 -2.74
C THR A 65 6.30 -20.93 -1.70
N PRO A 66 6.11 -20.31 -0.52
CA PRO A 66 7.03 -20.52 0.59
C PRO A 66 6.97 -21.96 1.08
N ALA A 67 8.09 -22.69 1.05
CA ALA A 67 8.25 -24.01 1.67
C ALA A 67 7.14 -25.05 1.34
N GLY A 68 6.55 -24.98 0.14
CA GLY A 68 5.45 -25.86 -0.27
C GLY A 68 4.09 -25.59 0.42
N ARG A 69 3.95 -24.45 1.09
CA ARG A 69 2.67 -23.94 1.62
C ARG A 69 1.81 -23.29 0.54
N THR A 70 0.56 -22.98 0.83
CA THR A 70 -0.24 -22.11 -0.04
C THR A 70 -0.23 -20.68 0.47
N VAL A 71 -0.21 -19.70 -0.44
CA VAL A 71 -0.38 -18.28 -0.09
C VAL A 71 -1.87 -18.03 0.14
N ILE A 72 -2.26 -17.51 1.32
CA ILE A 72 -3.67 -17.29 1.66
C ILE A 72 -4.07 -15.82 1.75
N GLU A 73 -3.18 -14.93 2.16
CA GLU A 73 -3.50 -13.51 2.36
C GLU A 73 -2.28 -12.62 2.10
N LYS A 74 -2.56 -11.37 1.76
CA LYS A 74 -1.53 -10.35 1.56
C LYS A 74 -1.11 -9.72 2.88
N VAL A 75 0.14 -9.27 2.93
CA VAL A 75 0.57 -8.24 3.88
C VAL A 75 0.98 -6.97 3.15
N GLY A 76 1.74 -7.09 2.07
CA GLY A 76 2.10 -5.98 1.20
C GLY A 76 3.48 -6.14 0.59
N ALA A 77 3.92 -5.16 -0.18
CA ALA A 77 5.26 -5.15 -0.78
C ALA A 77 5.97 -3.82 -0.51
N VAL A 78 7.30 -3.86 -0.46
CA VAL A 78 8.15 -2.68 -0.27
C VAL A 78 9.42 -2.80 -1.11
N THR A 79 9.93 -1.67 -1.59
CA THR A 79 11.26 -1.58 -2.21
C THR A 79 12.25 -1.01 -1.21
N VAL A 80 13.42 -1.63 -1.12
CA VAL A 80 14.54 -1.17 -0.26
C VAL A 80 15.83 -1.08 -1.07
N LYS A 81 16.79 -0.29 -0.57
CA LYS A 81 18.17 -0.20 -1.07
C LYS A 81 19.15 0.02 0.08
N ASP A 82 20.40 -0.42 -0.08
CA ASP A 82 21.42 -0.32 0.97
C ASP A 82 22.00 1.10 1.13
N ASN A 83 21.95 1.91 0.08
CA ASN A 83 22.39 3.30 0.07
C ASN A 83 21.78 4.00 -1.17
N PRO A 84 21.93 5.33 -1.34
CA PRO A 84 21.31 6.07 -2.44
C PRO A 84 21.57 5.53 -3.85
N ASN A 85 22.76 4.93 -4.06
CA ASN A 85 23.25 4.44 -5.35
C ASN A 85 23.21 2.90 -5.46
N ALA A 86 22.77 2.20 -4.42
CA ALA A 86 22.65 0.75 -4.46
C ALA A 86 21.47 0.33 -5.35
N PRO A 87 21.57 -0.85 -6.00
CA PRO A 87 20.42 -1.46 -6.65
C PRO A 87 19.25 -1.57 -5.67
N GLN A 88 18.06 -1.24 -6.17
CA GLN A 88 16.83 -1.46 -5.43
C GLN A 88 16.51 -2.95 -5.37
N ARG A 89 15.73 -3.37 -4.36
CA ARG A 89 15.25 -4.74 -4.20
C ARG A 89 13.79 -4.75 -3.72
N PRO A 90 12.87 -5.45 -4.42
CA PRO A 90 11.51 -5.63 -3.95
C PRO A 90 11.44 -6.76 -2.91
N TYR A 91 10.58 -6.58 -1.92
CA TYR A 91 10.18 -7.56 -0.93
C TYR A 91 8.66 -7.64 -0.93
N ALA A 92 8.11 -8.85 -1.02
CA ALA A 92 6.68 -9.12 -0.92
C ALA A 92 6.42 -10.02 0.30
N PHE A 93 5.52 -9.57 1.16
CA PHE A 93 5.14 -10.25 2.40
C PHE A 93 3.73 -10.81 2.29
N VAL A 94 3.59 -12.08 2.67
CA VAL A 94 2.34 -12.83 2.57
C VAL A 94 2.12 -13.70 3.79
N ILE A 95 0.88 -14.12 3.98
CA ILE A 95 0.49 -15.10 5.01
C ILE A 95 0.28 -16.45 4.34
N GLY A 96 0.90 -17.50 4.89
CA GLY A 96 0.71 -18.89 4.45
C GLY A 96 -0.48 -19.58 5.12
N ASP A 97 -0.93 -20.72 4.59
CA ASP A 97 -2.02 -21.53 5.17
C ASP A 97 -1.80 -21.97 6.62
N ASP A 98 -0.57 -22.03 7.09
CA ASP A 98 -0.21 -22.28 8.49
C ASP A 98 -0.21 -21.01 9.37
N SER A 99 -0.76 -19.90 8.86
CA SER A 99 -0.89 -18.61 9.55
C SER A 99 0.44 -18.01 10.00
N LYS A 100 1.49 -18.20 9.19
CA LYS A 100 2.80 -17.57 9.38
C LYS A 100 3.07 -16.50 8.34
N LEU A 101 3.97 -15.58 8.70
CA LEU A 101 4.51 -14.57 7.81
C LEU A 101 5.63 -15.17 6.96
N TYR A 102 5.57 -14.92 5.66
CA TYR A 102 6.60 -15.27 4.70
C TYR A 102 7.03 -14.05 3.89
N VAL A 103 8.28 -14.06 3.46
CA VAL A 103 8.82 -13.04 2.56
C VAL A 103 9.39 -13.67 1.30
N ASN A 104 9.02 -13.10 0.16
CA ASN A 104 9.63 -13.34 -1.13
C ASN A 104 10.40 -12.08 -1.55
N TRP A 105 11.67 -12.21 -1.92
CA TRP A 105 12.48 -11.04 -2.31
C TRP A 105 13.51 -11.38 -3.38
N TRP A 106 13.90 -10.36 -4.13
CA TRP A 106 14.96 -10.45 -5.12
C TRP A 106 16.30 -10.01 -4.52
N ASP A 107 17.34 -10.85 -4.66
CA ASP A 107 18.67 -10.56 -4.12
C ASP A 107 19.64 -9.88 -5.13
N GLY A 108 19.17 -9.59 -6.34
CA GLY A 108 20.01 -9.11 -7.45
C GLY A 108 20.28 -10.18 -8.50
N SER A 109 20.07 -11.47 -8.18
CA SER A 109 20.35 -12.60 -9.05
C SER A 109 19.21 -13.62 -9.13
N LYS A 110 18.48 -13.82 -8.03
CA LYS A 110 17.36 -14.76 -7.94
C LYS A 110 16.32 -14.29 -6.92
N TRP A 111 15.14 -14.86 -7.04
CA TRP A 111 14.10 -14.76 -6.04
C TRP A 111 14.33 -15.77 -4.93
N ASN A 112 14.10 -15.36 -3.69
CA ASN A 112 14.26 -16.17 -2.50
C ASN A 112 12.98 -16.16 -1.67
N TRP A 113 12.77 -17.21 -0.89
CA TRP A 113 11.72 -17.31 0.11
C TRP A 113 12.33 -17.51 1.49
N ASN A 114 11.70 -16.95 2.52
CA ASN A 114 12.08 -17.16 3.92
C ASN A 114 10.85 -17.20 4.82
N ASP A 115 10.80 -18.20 5.70
CA ASP A 115 9.79 -18.33 6.76
C ASP A 115 10.18 -17.36 7.88
N GLN A 116 9.38 -16.30 8.06
CA GLN A 116 9.55 -15.42 9.20
C GLN A 116 8.94 -16.05 10.46
N GLY A 117 7.96 -16.93 10.30
CA GLY A 117 7.23 -17.57 11.37
C GLY A 117 6.06 -16.73 11.84
N ALA A 118 5.72 -16.89 13.11
CA ALA A 118 4.71 -16.09 13.79
C ALA A 118 5.22 -15.77 15.21
N PRO A 119 4.92 -14.57 15.75
CA PRO A 119 5.50 -14.16 17.02
C PRO A 119 4.81 -14.84 18.20
N GLY A 120 5.57 -15.12 19.26
CA GLY A 120 5.01 -15.46 20.58
C GLY A 120 4.08 -16.69 20.61
N GLY A 121 4.26 -17.65 19.70
CA GLY A 121 3.37 -18.81 19.58
C GLY A 121 1.96 -18.48 19.08
N ARG A 122 1.76 -17.28 18.52
CA ARG A 122 0.51 -16.81 17.91
C ARG A 122 0.39 -17.23 16.46
N ARG A 123 -0.78 -16.97 15.88
CA ARG A 123 -1.03 -17.05 14.44
C ARG A 123 -1.15 -15.65 13.85
N VAL A 124 -0.52 -15.41 12.70
CA VAL A 124 -0.71 -14.19 11.92
C VAL A 124 -2.10 -14.26 11.28
N ARG A 125 -2.94 -13.28 11.58
CA ARG A 125 -4.35 -13.23 11.21
C ARG A 125 -4.57 -12.40 9.94
N GLU A 126 -4.09 -11.17 9.94
CA GLU A 126 -4.31 -10.19 8.86
C GLU A 126 -3.10 -9.27 8.73
N GLY A 127 -2.71 -8.92 7.50
CA GLY A 127 -1.69 -7.91 7.25
C GLY A 127 -2.23 -6.49 7.46
N VAL A 128 -1.45 -5.63 8.12
CA VAL A 128 -1.72 -4.18 8.17
C VAL A 128 -0.97 -3.46 7.05
N GLY A 129 0.26 -3.90 6.75
CA GLY A 129 1.05 -3.40 5.64
C GLY A 129 2.55 -3.45 5.89
N VAL A 130 3.35 -3.00 4.93
CA VAL A 130 4.81 -2.92 5.04
C VAL A 130 5.32 -1.57 4.58
N VAL A 131 6.33 -1.03 5.28
CA VAL A 131 7.01 0.21 4.94
C VAL A 131 8.53 0.03 4.96
N SER A 132 9.23 0.92 4.26
CA SER A 132 10.68 1.02 4.30
C SER A 132 11.10 2.10 5.29
N VAL A 133 11.88 1.72 6.29
CA VAL A 133 12.44 2.63 7.28
C VAL A 133 13.94 2.81 7.05
N GLN A 134 14.44 4.04 7.17
CA GLN A 134 15.85 4.42 7.10
C GLN A 134 16.20 5.41 8.21
N ASP A 135 17.39 5.27 8.78
CA ASP A 135 17.86 6.12 9.88
C ASP A 135 18.24 7.54 9.43
N ASN A 136 18.69 7.68 8.18
CA ASN A 136 19.00 8.95 7.52
C ASN A 136 19.06 8.72 5.98
N PRO A 137 19.20 9.77 5.15
CA PRO A 137 19.18 9.64 3.69
C PRO A 137 20.23 8.72 3.07
N ASN A 138 21.34 8.49 3.77
CA ASN A 138 22.44 7.65 3.29
C ASN A 138 22.45 6.26 3.95
N ALA A 139 21.54 5.99 4.89
CA ALA A 139 21.46 4.72 5.58
C ALA A 139 20.77 3.64 4.72
N PRO A 140 21.04 2.35 4.99
CA PRO A 140 20.26 1.26 4.41
C PRO A 140 18.79 1.37 4.78
N GLN A 141 17.94 1.13 3.79
CA GLN A 141 16.50 0.97 3.95
C GLN A 141 16.17 -0.43 4.47
N ARG A 142 15.20 -0.51 5.39
CA ARG A 142 14.85 -1.73 6.11
C ARG A 142 13.34 -1.93 6.09
N PRO A 143 12.84 -3.13 5.75
CA PRO A 143 11.42 -3.42 5.81
C PRO A 143 10.92 -3.50 7.27
N TYR A 144 9.77 -2.86 7.52
CA TYR A 144 8.98 -2.96 8.76
C TYR A 144 7.58 -3.44 8.39
N VAL A 145 7.25 -4.64 8.84
CA VAL A 145 6.05 -5.38 8.43
C VAL A 145 5.08 -5.43 9.60
N PHE A 146 3.91 -4.84 9.43
CA PHE A 146 2.87 -4.77 10.45
C PHE A 146 1.73 -5.72 10.12
N PHE A 147 1.28 -6.45 11.13
CA PHE A 147 0.20 -7.43 11.01
C PHE A 147 -0.49 -7.61 12.36
N LEU A 148 -1.69 -8.17 12.30
CA LEU A 148 -2.49 -8.53 13.47
C LEU A 148 -2.34 -10.03 13.74
N THR A 149 -2.25 -10.40 15.02
CA THR A 149 -2.30 -11.79 15.46
C THR A 149 -3.72 -12.22 15.85
N ASP A 150 -3.91 -13.52 16.06
CA ASP A 150 -5.17 -14.15 16.47
C ASP A 150 -5.70 -13.68 17.84
N ASP A 151 -4.86 -13.06 18.66
CA ASP A 151 -5.24 -12.36 19.90
C ASP A 151 -5.52 -10.86 19.71
N PHE A 152 -5.70 -10.41 18.47
CA PHE A 152 -6.07 -9.04 18.09
C PHE A 152 -5.05 -7.96 18.47
N ARG A 153 -3.77 -8.34 18.59
CA ARG A 153 -2.66 -7.42 18.87
C ARG A 153 -1.94 -7.02 17.59
N LEU A 154 -1.44 -5.79 17.56
CA LEU A 154 -0.56 -5.32 16.51
C LEU A 154 0.86 -5.79 16.80
N TRP A 155 1.51 -6.37 15.81
CA TRP A 155 2.92 -6.74 15.85
C TRP A 155 3.67 -6.10 14.70
N VAL A 156 4.96 -5.88 14.90
CA VAL A 156 5.90 -5.52 13.84
C VAL A 156 7.03 -6.55 13.76
N ASN A 157 7.32 -7.00 12.54
CA ASN A 157 8.52 -7.75 12.19
C ASN A 157 9.42 -6.87 11.33
N TRP A 158 10.68 -6.69 11.73
CA TRP A 158 11.59 -5.80 11.00
C TRP A 158 13.01 -6.35 10.91
N TRP A 159 13.71 -5.93 9.87
CA TRP A 159 15.11 -6.25 9.65
C TRP A 159 16.01 -5.17 10.25
N ASP A 160 17.00 -5.54 11.06
CA ASP A 160 17.94 -4.59 11.67
C ASP A 160 19.29 -4.48 10.94
N GLY A 161 19.41 -5.10 9.76
CA GLY A 161 20.68 -5.23 9.02
C GLY A 161 21.40 -6.57 9.27
N LYS A 162 21.02 -7.32 10.29
CA LYS A 162 21.65 -8.59 10.69
C LYS A 162 20.64 -9.72 10.94
N ALA A 163 19.52 -9.39 11.57
CA ALA A 163 18.48 -10.33 11.96
C ALA A 163 17.08 -9.72 11.83
N TRP A 164 16.11 -10.61 11.70
CA TRP A 164 14.70 -10.27 11.82
C TRP A 164 14.32 -10.24 13.30
N ASN A 165 13.63 -9.18 13.70
CA ASN A 165 13.19 -8.95 15.07
C ASN A 165 11.67 -8.84 15.12
N TRP A 166 11.10 -9.09 16.30
CA TRP A 166 9.66 -9.00 16.56
C TRP A 166 9.39 -8.11 17.77
N SER A 167 8.31 -7.34 17.71
CA SER A 167 7.89 -6.49 18.82
C SER A 167 6.38 -6.39 18.83
N ASP A 168 5.83 -6.74 19.98
CA ASP A 168 4.42 -6.62 20.31
C ASP A 168 4.09 -5.15 20.59
N GLN A 169 3.25 -4.54 19.75
CA GLN A 169 2.74 -3.19 19.94
C GLN A 169 1.46 -3.16 20.79
N GLY A 170 0.95 -4.35 21.11
CA GLY A 170 -0.26 -4.56 21.89
C GLY A 170 -1.49 -4.05 21.20
N THR A 171 -2.36 -3.43 21.99
CA THR A 171 -3.60 -2.84 21.52
C THR A 171 -3.69 -1.39 22.00
N PRO A 172 -4.52 -0.58 21.35
CA PRO A 172 -4.89 0.72 21.91
C PRO A 172 -5.45 0.58 23.34
N PRO A 173 -5.23 1.57 24.23
CA PRO A 173 -5.68 1.53 25.61
C PRO A 173 -7.16 1.14 25.76
N SER A 174 -7.42 0.03 26.47
CA SER A 174 -8.76 -0.51 26.73
C SER A 174 -9.59 -0.84 25.48
N ARG A 175 -8.93 -1.11 24.34
CA ARG A 175 -9.59 -1.50 23.08
C ARG A 175 -9.03 -2.81 22.55
N VAL A 176 -9.82 -3.44 21.69
CA VAL A 176 -9.42 -4.57 20.85
C VAL A 176 -9.34 -4.08 19.40
N ILE A 177 -8.30 -4.49 18.68
CA ILE A 177 -8.19 -4.17 17.25
C ILE A 177 -9.09 -5.11 16.47
N SER A 178 -9.96 -4.56 15.61
CA SER A 178 -10.91 -5.35 14.83
C SER A 178 -10.46 -5.60 13.40
N ARG A 179 -9.85 -4.60 12.74
CA ARG A 179 -9.38 -4.69 11.34
C ARG A 179 -8.10 -3.88 11.11
N PRO A 180 -7.27 -4.24 10.13
CA PRO A 180 -6.20 -3.40 9.61
C PRO A 180 -6.77 -2.15 8.91
N LEU A 181 -5.92 -1.14 8.77
CA LEU A 181 -6.21 0.04 7.94
C LEU A 181 -5.07 0.29 6.95
N GLY A 182 -3.84 0.44 7.44
CA GLY A 182 -2.67 0.64 6.58
C GLY A 182 -1.47 1.18 7.35
N VAL A 183 -0.36 1.34 6.66
CA VAL A 183 0.90 1.86 7.21
C VAL A 183 1.47 2.95 6.32
N THR A 184 2.28 3.82 6.90
CA THR A 184 3.08 4.79 6.14
C THR A 184 4.31 5.22 6.96
N THR A 185 5.16 6.07 6.40
CA THR A 185 6.31 6.66 7.10
C THR A 185 6.31 8.18 7.06
N MET A 186 6.83 8.82 8.11
CA MET A 186 6.97 10.27 8.18
C MET A 186 8.40 10.68 8.53
N ARG A 187 8.86 11.80 7.95
CA ARG A 187 10.08 12.52 8.32
C ARG A 187 9.77 13.95 8.75
N ASP A 188 10.48 14.41 9.76
CA ASP A 188 10.37 15.81 10.20
C ASP A 188 11.06 16.79 9.26
N ASN A 189 12.09 16.33 8.55
CA ASN A 189 12.84 17.06 7.54
C ASN A 189 13.62 16.07 6.65
N PRO A 190 14.26 16.51 5.55
CA PRO A 190 14.92 15.62 4.60
C PRO A 190 16.01 14.74 5.19
N SER A 191 16.67 15.20 6.25
CA SER A 191 17.78 14.51 6.91
C SER A 191 17.34 13.66 8.10
N ALA A 192 16.06 13.72 8.48
CA ALA A 192 15.53 12.95 9.59
C ALA A 192 15.41 11.46 9.25
N PHE A 193 15.41 10.64 10.30
CA PHE A 193 15.00 9.25 10.18
C PHE A 193 13.52 9.16 9.78
N THR A 194 13.15 8.10 9.08
CA THR A 194 11.74 7.82 8.75
C THR A 194 11.06 7.12 9.92
N ARG A 195 10.02 7.73 10.48
CA ARG A 195 9.19 7.12 11.52
C ARG A 195 8.10 6.25 10.88
N PRO A 196 7.96 4.97 11.24
CA PRO A 196 6.81 4.17 10.83
C PRO A 196 5.55 4.53 11.62
N TYR A 197 4.41 4.53 10.93
CA TYR A 197 3.07 4.73 11.46
C TYR A 197 2.19 3.56 10.99
N ALA A 198 1.47 2.93 11.90
CA ALA A 198 0.51 1.87 11.63
C ALA A 198 -0.87 2.27 12.12
N PHE A 199 -1.84 2.25 11.22
CA PHE A 199 -3.23 2.60 11.50
C PHE A 199 -4.09 1.35 11.55
N VAL A 200 -5.01 1.31 12.49
CA VAL A 200 -5.93 0.19 12.71
C VAL A 200 -7.32 0.69 13.08
N ILE A 201 -8.33 -0.18 12.96
CA ILE A 201 -9.70 0.10 13.36
C ILE A 201 -10.06 -0.76 14.57
N THR A 202 -10.45 -0.12 15.67
CA THR A 202 -10.85 -0.82 16.90
C THR A 202 -12.28 -1.34 16.85
N GLY A 203 -12.65 -2.24 17.78
CA GLY A 203 -13.98 -2.85 17.82
C GLY A 203 -15.16 -1.88 17.94
N ASP A 204 -14.92 -0.66 18.42
CA ASP A 204 -15.89 0.45 18.42
C ASP A 204 -15.84 1.30 17.13
N SER A 205 -15.22 0.78 16.07
CA SER A 205 -15.15 1.38 14.74
C SER A 205 -14.47 2.75 14.69
N ARG A 206 -13.46 2.97 15.55
CA ARG A 206 -12.63 4.19 15.59
C ARG A 206 -11.24 3.92 15.01
N VAL A 207 -10.63 4.95 14.42
CA VAL A 207 -9.26 4.88 13.91
C VAL A 207 -8.29 5.14 15.03
N TRP A 208 -7.28 4.29 15.14
CA TRP A 208 -6.14 4.47 16.03
C TRP A 208 -4.85 4.39 15.25
N VAL A 209 -3.85 5.13 15.72
CA VAL A 209 -2.50 5.08 15.17
C VAL A 209 -1.51 4.63 16.22
N ASN A 210 -0.63 3.72 15.83
CA ASN A 210 0.58 3.33 16.53
C ASN A 210 1.79 3.89 15.78
N TRP A 211 2.67 4.64 16.45
CA TRP A 211 3.84 5.22 15.80
C TRP A 211 5.06 5.25 16.71
N TRP A 212 6.23 5.22 16.08
CA TRP A 212 7.51 5.37 16.77
C TRP A 212 7.90 6.85 16.85
N ASP A 213 8.18 7.35 18.05
CA ASP A 213 8.59 8.75 18.27
C ASP A 213 10.12 8.97 18.23
N GLY A 214 10.90 7.92 17.97
CA GLY A 214 12.36 7.92 18.10
C GLY A 214 12.88 7.20 19.34
N SER A 215 12.02 6.99 20.35
CA SER A 215 12.37 6.39 21.63
C SER A 215 11.41 5.29 22.09
N LYS A 216 10.12 5.43 21.79
CA LYS A 216 9.07 4.48 22.16
C LYS A 216 7.94 4.49 21.14
N TRP A 217 7.13 3.43 21.21
CA TRP A 217 5.87 3.33 20.49
C TRP A 217 4.76 4.02 21.28
N ASN A 218 3.90 4.74 20.59
CA ASN A 218 2.76 5.46 21.16
C ASN A 218 1.47 5.06 20.47
N TRP A 219 0.36 5.16 21.19
CA TRP A 219 -0.99 4.99 20.66
C TRP A 219 -1.78 6.30 20.79
N SER A 220 -2.58 6.63 19.78
CA SER A 220 -3.45 7.82 19.78
C SER A 220 -4.75 7.54 19.05
N ASP A 221 -5.84 7.96 19.69
CA ASP A 221 -7.20 7.88 19.18
C ASP A 221 -7.45 8.99 18.16
N GLN A 222 -7.77 8.61 16.92
CA GLN A 222 -8.15 9.55 15.87
C GLN A 222 -9.66 9.72 15.77
N GLY A 223 -10.42 8.95 16.55
CA GLY A 223 -11.85 8.97 16.56
C GLY A 223 -12.46 8.45 15.27
N THR A 224 -13.53 9.11 14.84
CA THR A 224 -14.29 8.82 13.63
C THR A 224 -14.61 10.13 12.93
N PRO A 225 -14.94 10.09 11.63
CA PRO A 225 -15.70 11.19 11.05
C PRO A 225 -16.98 11.47 11.86
N SER A 226 -17.43 12.72 11.83
CA SER A 226 -18.57 13.19 12.64
C SER A 226 -19.81 12.30 12.45
N GLY A 227 -20.22 11.61 13.50
CA GLY A 227 -21.38 10.72 13.50
C GLY A 227 -21.27 9.44 12.66
N GLN A 228 -20.10 9.14 12.08
CA GLN A 228 -19.96 8.06 11.11
C GLN A 228 -18.90 7.03 11.55
N PRO A 229 -19.31 5.86 12.11
CA PRO A 229 -18.37 4.80 12.44
C PRO A 229 -17.63 4.28 11.20
N VAL A 230 -16.38 3.88 11.38
CA VAL A 230 -15.52 3.40 10.30
C VAL A 230 -15.75 1.93 10.01
N LYS A 231 -16.07 1.62 8.75
CA LYS A 231 -16.33 0.27 8.26
C LYS A 231 -15.05 -0.42 7.75
N LYS A 232 -14.18 0.28 7.05
CA LYS A 232 -12.90 -0.29 6.57
C LYS A 232 -11.90 0.78 6.19
N GLY A 233 -10.62 0.41 6.12
CA GLY A 233 -9.58 1.25 5.56
C GLY A 233 -9.64 1.27 4.02
N ALA A 234 -9.38 2.43 3.44
CA ALA A 234 -9.05 2.58 2.03
C ALA A 234 -7.52 2.67 1.81
N GLY A 235 -6.80 3.17 2.82
CA GLY A 235 -5.35 3.08 2.96
C GLY A 235 -4.74 4.35 3.53
N VAL A 236 -3.41 4.41 3.58
CA VAL A 236 -2.66 5.52 4.21
C VAL A 236 -1.53 5.97 3.30
N VAL A 237 -1.31 7.28 3.21
CA VAL A 237 -0.21 7.89 2.46
C VAL A 237 0.48 8.99 3.23
N THR A 238 1.69 9.32 2.77
CA THR A 238 2.47 10.46 3.22
C THR A 238 2.35 11.61 2.26
N VAL A 239 1.97 12.77 2.79
CA VAL A 239 1.88 14.04 2.09
C VAL A 239 2.92 15.01 2.65
N GLN A 240 3.52 15.80 1.78
CA GLN A 240 4.46 16.89 2.06
C GLN A 240 4.16 18.08 1.16
N ASP A 241 4.31 19.29 1.70
CA ASP A 241 4.05 20.55 0.98
C ASP A 241 5.17 20.89 -0.02
N ASN A 242 6.38 20.41 0.23
CA ASN A 242 7.54 20.48 -0.67
C ASN A 242 8.63 19.53 -0.14
N PRO A 243 9.73 19.28 -0.89
CA PRO A 243 10.76 18.34 -0.49
C PRO A 243 11.52 18.67 0.78
N GLN A 244 11.39 19.89 1.32
CA GLN A 244 12.05 20.33 2.55
C GLN A 244 11.08 20.37 3.75
N ALA A 245 9.77 20.18 3.50
CA ALA A 245 8.74 20.26 4.53
C ALA A 245 8.69 18.99 5.39
N VAL A 246 8.05 19.12 6.55
CA VAL A 246 7.63 17.98 7.36
C VAL A 246 6.59 17.15 6.62
N GLU A 247 6.75 15.84 6.66
CA GLU A 247 5.79 14.88 6.12
C GLU A 247 4.62 14.65 7.08
N ARG A 248 3.42 14.40 6.52
CA ARG A 248 2.15 14.30 7.25
C ARG A 248 1.32 13.11 6.75
N PRO A 249 0.68 12.34 7.64
CA PRO A 249 -0.21 11.25 7.26
C PRO A 249 -1.55 11.76 6.74
N TYR A 250 -2.03 11.11 5.68
CA TYR A 250 -3.42 11.15 5.22
C TYR A 250 -3.96 9.73 5.25
N VAL A 251 -5.07 9.55 5.96
CA VAL A 251 -5.68 8.25 6.26
C VAL A 251 -7.06 8.25 5.64
N PHE A 252 -7.25 7.38 4.65
CA PHE A 252 -8.53 7.26 3.95
C PHE A 252 -9.28 6.05 4.48
N VAL A 253 -10.57 6.26 4.77
CA VAL A 253 -11.45 5.24 5.33
C VAL A 253 -12.82 5.29 4.68
N GLN A 254 -13.51 4.16 4.74
CA GLN A 254 -14.91 4.07 4.37
C GLN A 254 -15.81 4.05 5.60
N GLY A 255 -16.86 4.86 5.62
CA GLY A 255 -17.94 4.79 6.59
C GLY A 255 -18.90 3.62 6.32
N TYR A 256 -19.76 3.29 7.30
CA TYR A 256 -20.89 2.38 7.08
C TYR A 256 -21.96 2.95 6.13
N ASP A 257 -21.99 4.26 5.94
CA ASP A 257 -22.80 4.92 4.89
C ASP A 257 -22.19 4.79 3.49
N SER A 258 -21.12 4.01 3.35
CA SER A 258 -20.41 3.70 2.10
C SER A 258 -19.78 4.91 1.40
N LYS A 259 -19.44 5.97 2.17
CA LYS A 259 -18.68 7.13 1.68
C LYS A 259 -17.22 7.08 2.10
N LEU A 260 -16.41 7.85 1.39
CA LEU A 260 -14.99 8.05 1.65
C LEU A 260 -14.82 9.23 2.62
N TYR A 261 -13.95 9.04 3.60
CA TYR A 261 -13.52 10.07 4.54
C TYR A 261 -12.00 10.11 4.58
N VAL A 262 -11.45 11.29 4.83
CA VAL A 262 -10.01 11.46 5.07
C VAL A 262 -9.78 12.05 6.45
N ASN A 263 -8.82 11.46 7.17
CA ASN A 263 -8.24 12.00 8.39
C ASN A 263 -6.80 12.40 8.14
N TRP A 264 -6.42 13.62 8.52
CA TRP A 264 -5.06 14.11 8.29
C TRP A 264 -4.56 15.00 9.41
N TRP A 265 -3.24 15.07 9.54
CA TRP A 265 -2.56 15.97 10.46
C TRP A 265 -2.22 17.30 9.80
N ASP A 266 -2.64 18.42 10.38
CA ASP A 266 -2.37 19.77 9.85
C ASP A 266 -1.15 20.46 10.49
N GLY A 267 -0.37 19.75 11.30
CA GLY A 267 0.77 20.32 12.04
C GLY A 267 0.43 20.68 13.48
N GLY A 268 -0.85 20.87 13.81
CA GLY A 268 -1.32 21.17 15.18
C GLY A 268 -2.41 20.23 15.69
N LYS A 269 -3.28 19.74 14.81
CA LYS A 269 -4.37 18.82 15.15
C LYS A 269 -4.71 17.86 14.02
N TRP A 270 -5.45 16.82 14.38
CA TRP A 270 -6.09 15.92 13.44
C TRP A 270 -7.41 16.52 12.96
N ASN A 271 -7.69 16.37 11.68
CA ASN A 271 -8.90 16.83 11.04
C ASN A 271 -9.60 15.68 10.31
N TRP A 272 -10.92 15.78 10.19
CA TRP A 272 -11.74 14.86 9.39
C TRP A 272 -12.45 15.64 8.31
N SER A 273 -12.56 15.05 7.12
CA SER A 273 -13.32 15.63 6.01
C SER A 273 -14.06 14.53 5.25
N ASP A 274 -15.36 14.74 5.08
CA ASP A 274 -16.24 13.91 4.25
C ASP A 274 -15.93 14.17 2.77
N GLN A 275 -15.44 13.14 2.07
CA GLN A 275 -15.18 13.20 0.63
C GLN A 275 -16.42 12.79 -0.18
N GLY A 276 -17.46 12.32 0.48
CA GLY A 276 -18.65 11.81 -0.15
C GLY A 276 -18.39 10.49 -0.85
N ALA A 277 -19.14 10.27 -1.91
CA ALA A 277 -18.95 9.18 -2.83
C ALA A 277 -19.14 9.70 -4.26
N PRO A 278 -18.48 9.08 -5.25
CA PRO A 278 -18.49 9.59 -6.62
C PRO A 278 -19.91 9.62 -7.17
N SER A 279 -20.37 10.77 -7.64
CA SER A 279 -21.70 10.96 -8.26
C SER A 279 -22.87 10.43 -7.42
N GLY A 280 -22.76 10.42 -6.09
CA GLY A 280 -23.80 9.90 -5.18
C GLY A 280 -23.96 8.37 -5.19
N ARG A 281 -22.98 7.63 -5.73
CA ARG A 281 -22.91 6.17 -5.68
C ARG A 281 -22.57 5.65 -4.29
N LEU A 282 -22.68 4.35 -4.08
CA LEU A 282 -22.07 3.69 -2.92
C LEU A 282 -20.67 3.21 -3.29
N ILE A 283 -19.70 3.39 -2.39
CA ILE A 283 -18.39 2.75 -2.54
C ILE A 283 -18.54 1.28 -2.10
N LEU A 284 -18.11 0.33 -2.94
CA LEU A 284 -18.06 -1.09 -2.57
C LEU A 284 -16.70 -1.45 -1.99
N ASP A 285 -15.63 -1.03 -2.67
CA ASP A 285 -14.27 -1.33 -2.26
C ASP A 285 -13.25 -0.24 -2.56
N SER A 286 -12.06 -0.39 -2.00
CA SER A 286 -10.93 0.50 -2.23
C SER A 286 -9.82 -0.28 -2.92
N VAL A 287 -9.28 0.30 -3.98
CA VAL A 287 -8.08 -0.23 -4.66
C VAL A 287 -6.84 0.19 -3.90
N GLY A 288 -6.85 1.42 -3.38
CA GLY A 288 -5.82 1.93 -2.47
C GLY A 288 -5.59 3.42 -2.65
N VAL A 289 -4.53 3.91 -2.02
CA VAL A 289 -4.15 5.33 -2.03
C VAL A 289 -2.68 5.51 -2.37
N VAL A 290 -2.37 6.59 -3.08
CA VAL A 290 -0.99 6.99 -3.43
C VAL A 290 -0.83 8.50 -3.35
N THR A 291 0.41 8.96 -3.25
CA THR A 291 0.76 10.37 -3.42
C THR A 291 1.63 10.59 -4.65
N MET A 292 1.41 11.71 -5.32
CA MET A 292 2.14 12.08 -6.53
C MET A 292 2.65 13.51 -6.48
N ARG A 293 3.80 13.75 -7.08
CA ARG A 293 4.31 15.11 -7.37
C ARG A 293 4.31 15.40 -8.87
N ASP A 294 3.98 16.63 -9.24
CA ASP A 294 4.06 17.12 -10.62
C ASP A 294 5.51 17.30 -11.09
N ASP A 295 6.40 17.63 -10.16
CA ASP A 295 7.83 17.81 -10.40
C ASP A 295 8.60 17.59 -9.09
N PRO A 296 9.94 17.55 -9.11
CA PRO A 296 10.74 17.25 -7.93
C PRO A 296 10.59 18.24 -6.77
N SER A 297 10.11 19.46 -7.04
CA SER A 297 9.93 20.55 -6.07
C SER A 297 8.48 20.75 -5.64
N ALA A 298 7.51 20.12 -6.34
CA ALA A 298 6.10 20.25 -6.04
C ALA A 298 5.71 19.63 -4.69
N PHE A 299 4.58 20.10 -4.16
CA PHE A 299 3.86 19.39 -3.11
C PHE A 299 3.39 18.03 -3.63
N THR A 300 3.18 17.11 -2.70
CA THR A 300 2.61 15.79 -3.03
C THR A 300 1.10 15.81 -2.88
N ARG A 301 0.40 15.29 -3.88
CA ARG A 301 -1.06 15.22 -3.94
C ARG A 301 -1.53 13.81 -3.61
N PRO A 302 -2.41 13.61 -2.63
CA PRO A 302 -3.02 12.31 -2.38
C PRO A 302 -4.13 11.99 -3.40
N TYR A 303 -4.15 10.73 -3.82
CA TYR A 303 -5.17 10.12 -4.68
C TYR A 303 -5.70 8.87 -3.99
N ALA A 304 -7.03 8.70 -3.97
CA ALA A 304 -7.71 7.54 -3.45
C ALA A 304 -8.55 6.89 -4.55
N PHE A 305 -8.26 5.62 -4.84
CA PHE A 305 -8.93 4.84 -5.87
C PHE A 305 -9.94 3.88 -5.23
N VAL A 306 -11.18 3.92 -5.72
CA VAL A 306 -12.30 3.15 -5.17
C VAL A 306 -13.13 2.52 -6.28
N ILE A 307 -13.86 1.46 -5.92
CA ILE A 307 -14.79 0.77 -6.79
C ILE A 307 -16.21 1.13 -6.33
N GLY A 308 -17.03 1.64 -7.26
CA GLY A 308 -18.43 1.95 -7.01
C GLY A 308 -19.35 0.73 -7.05
N ASP A 309 -20.60 0.90 -6.65
CA ASP A 309 -21.68 -0.10 -6.77
C ASP A 309 -22.06 -0.47 -8.20
N ASP A 310 -21.60 0.31 -9.17
CA ASP A 310 -21.69 0.02 -10.60
C ASP A 310 -20.43 -0.68 -11.15
N SER A 311 -19.56 -1.19 -10.27
CA SER A 311 -18.31 -1.90 -10.58
C SER A 311 -17.34 -1.11 -11.45
N LYS A 312 -17.34 0.23 -11.31
CA LYS A 312 -16.40 1.12 -11.99
C LYS A 312 -15.33 1.65 -11.04
N LEU A 313 -14.17 1.96 -11.61
CA LEU A 313 -13.10 2.64 -10.94
C LEU A 313 -13.39 4.14 -10.88
N TYR A 314 -13.18 4.72 -9.70
CA TYR A 314 -13.23 6.14 -9.44
C TYR A 314 -11.99 6.59 -8.70
N VAL A 315 -11.61 7.85 -8.89
CA VAL A 315 -10.53 8.47 -8.16
C VAL A 315 -11.00 9.75 -7.47
N ASN A 316 -10.65 9.89 -6.19
CA ASN A 316 -10.74 11.11 -5.43
C ASN A 316 -9.35 11.69 -5.23
N TRP A 317 -9.14 12.98 -5.46
CA TRP A 317 -7.82 13.59 -5.30
C TRP A 317 -7.89 15.04 -4.86
N TRP A 318 -6.82 15.50 -4.22
CA TRP A 318 -6.60 16.89 -3.87
C TRP A 318 -5.79 17.60 -4.96
N ASP A 319 -6.28 18.72 -5.49
CA ASP A 319 -5.59 19.48 -6.55
C ASP A 319 -4.72 20.64 -6.02
N GLY A 320 -4.63 20.82 -4.70
CA GLY A 320 -3.97 21.96 -4.07
C GLY A 320 -4.96 22.99 -3.49
N GLY A 321 -6.21 23.00 -3.95
CA GLY A 321 -7.25 23.90 -3.46
C GLY A 321 -8.57 23.21 -3.08
N LYS A 322 -8.93 22.10 -3.73
CA LYS A 322 -10.13 21.33 -3.45
C LYS A 322 -9.97 19.84 -3.73
N TRP A 323 -10.87 19.06 -3.14
CA TRP A 323 -11.06 17.66 -3.47
C TRP A 323 -11.92 17.52 -4.72
N ASN A 324 -11.55 16.59 -5.59
CA ASN A 324 -12.23 16.30 -6.84
C ASN A 324 -12.55 14.81 -6.96
N TRP A 325 -13.54 14.49 -7.78
CA TRP A 325 -13.88 13.12 -8.17
C TRP A 325 -13.89 12.99 -9.70
N ALA A 326 -13.43 11.84 -10.19
CA ALA A 326 -13.52 11.48 -11.60
C ALA A 326 -13.80 9.97 -11.72
N ALA A 327 -14.61 9.62 -12.71
CA ALA A 327 -14.83 8.25 -13.13
C ALA A 327 -13.72 7.85 -14.10
N GLN A 328 -13.07 6.72 -13.84
CA GLN A 328 -12.15 6.06 -14.77
C GLN A 328 -12.85 4.96 -15.59
N GLY A 329 -14.07 4.60 -15.18
CA GLY A 329 -14.90 3.64 -15.90
C GLY A 329 -14.49 2.21 -15.60
N THR A 330 -14.59 1.35 -16.60
CA THR A 330 -14.13 -0.04 -16.54
C THR A 330 -13.12 -0.30 -17.66
N PRO A 331 -12.31 -1.35 -17.53
CA PRO A 331 -11.59 -1.88 -18.66
C PRO A 331 -12.53 -2.21 -19.83
N PRO A 332 -12.09 -2.04 -21.10
CA PRO A 332 -12.91 -2.28 -22.27
C PRO A 332 -13.58 -3.67 -22.27
N GLY A 333 -14.92 -3.69 -22.26
CA GLY A 333 -15.70 -4.94 -22.31
C GLY A 333 -15.66 -5.79 -21.02
N ARG A 334 -15.14 -5.25 -19.91
CA ARG A 334 -15.02 -5.97 -18.63
C ARG A 334 -15.76 -5.26 -17.51
N VAL A 335 -15.95 -6.00 -16.42
CA VAL A 335 -16.43 -5.49 -15.14
C VAL A 335 -15.33 -5.66 -14.10
N ILE A 336 -15.13 -4.65 -13.24
CA ILE A 336 -14.19 -4.78 -12.13
C ILE A 336 -14.85 -5.64 -11.05
N GLU A 337 -14.27 -6.81 -10.79
CA GLU A 337 -14.79 -7.76 -9.83
C GLU A 337 -14.15 -7.57 -8.45
N ARG A 338 -12.84 -7.30 -8.43
CA ARG A 338 -12.04 -7.24 -7.20
C ARG A 338 -11.06 -6.06 -7.22
N PRO A 339 -10.80 -5.44 -6.06
CA PRO A 339 -9.77 -4.42 -5.95
C PRO A 339 -8.38 -5.03 -6.19
N GLY A 340 -7.44 -4.19 -6.63
CA GLY A 340 -6.03 -4.55 -6.73
C GLY A 340 -5.15 -3.67 -5.87
N GLU A 341 -4.16 -3.03 -6.49
CA GLU A 341 -3.16 -2.18 -5.82
C GLU A 341 -2.98 -0.87 -6.57
N VAL A 342 -2.37 0.10 -5.92
CA VAL A 342 -1.95 1.35 -6.54
C VAL A 342 -0.47 1.61 -6.30
N LEU A 343 0.18 2.23 -7.27
CA LEU A 343 1.54 2.76 -7.13
C LEU A 343 1.70 4.02 -7.98
N THR A 344 2.86 4.65 -7.88
CA THR A 344 3.22 5.78 -8.72
C THR A 344 4.49 5.48 -9.49
N VAL A 345 4.53 5.88 -10.76
CA VAL A 345 5.67 5.70 -11.67
C VAL A 345 6.20 7.06 -12.11
N GLN A 346 7.52 7.19 -12.08
CA GLN A 346 8.29 8.34 -12.50
C GLN A 346 9.29 7.92 -13.60
N ASP A 347 9.22 8.55 -14.76
CA ASP A 347 10.03 8.16 -15.94
C ASP A 347 11.49 8.59 -15.86
N ASN A 348 11.79 9.63 -15.08
CA ASN A 348 13.14 10.05 -14.73
C ASN A 348 13.07 10.99 -13.52
N ALA A 349 14.21 11.36 -12.94
CA ALA A 349 14.28 12.16 -11.73
C ALA A 349 13.53 13.50 -11.79
N ASN A 350 13.30 14.05 -13.00
CA ASN A 350 12.66 15.35 -13.21
C ASN A 350 11.22 15.24 -13.76
N ALA A 351 10.73 14.03 -14.04
CA ALA A 351 9.39 13.84 -14.57
C ALA A 351 8.32 13.91 -13.47
N ALA A 352 7.12 14.30 -13.88
CA ALA A 352 5.91 14.12 -13.09
C ALA A 352 5.71 12.64 -12.74
N GLU A 353 5.25 12.40 -11.52
CA GLU A 353 4.77 11.08 -11.11
C GLU A 353 3.36 10.84 -11.66
N ARG A 354 3.10 9.59 -12.00
CA ARG A 354 1.84 9.15 -12.61
C ARG A 354 1.27 7.98 -11.84
N PRO A 355 -0.05 7.93 -11.62
CA PRO A 355 -0.65 6.90 -10.81
C PRO A 355 -0.94 5.70 -11.70
N TYR A 356 -0.80 4.51 -11.13
CA TYR A 356 -1.19 3.25 -11.73
C TYR A 356 -2.15 2.60 -10.75
N ALA A 357 -3.36 2.28 -11.20
CA ALA A 357 -4.38 1.58 -10.44
C ALA A 357 -4.64 0.22 -11.07
N PHE A 358 -4.25 -0.83 -10.36
CA PHE A 358 -4.45 -2.21 -10.79
C PHE A 358 -5.75 -2.74 -10.22
N VAL A 359 -6.50 -3.48 -11.04
CA VAL A 359 -7.77 -4.11 -10.67
C VAL A 359 -7.86 -5.50 -11.28
N VAL A 360 -8.73 -6.35 -10.72
CA VAL A 360 -8.97 -7.69 -11.27
C VAL A 360 -10.39 -7.76 -11.81
N THR A 361 -10.51 -8.20 -13.06
CA THR A 361 -11.77 -8.27 -13.80
C THR A 361 -12.46 -9.63 -13.68
N ASP A 362 -13.67 -9.72 -14.21
CA ASP A 362 -14.55 -10.90 -14.19
C ASP A 362 -13.97 -12.14 -14.89
N ASP A 363 -13.00 -11.97 -15.78
CA ASP A 363 -12.21 -13.04 -16.41
C ASP A 363 -10.95 -13.42 -15.62
N SER A 364 -10.73 -12.78 -14.47
CA SER A 364 -9.55 -12.94 -13.60
C SER A 364 -8.23 -12.47 -14.21
N ASP A 365 -8.28 -11.55 -15.18
CA ASP A 365 -7.10 -10.87 -15.67
C ASP A 365 -6.77 -9.66 -14.79
N LEU A 366 -5.47 -9.31 -14.72
CA LEU A 366 -5.01 -8.09 -14.08
C LEU A 366 -5.09 -6.95 -15.10
N TRP A 367 -5.80 -5.89 -14.77
CA TRP A 367 -5.85 -4.67 -15.59
C TRP A 367 -5.19 -3.53 -14.87
N VAL A 368 -4.62 -2.59 -15.62
CA VAL A 368 -4.11 -1.33 -15.08
C VAL A 368 -4.76 -0.14 -15.77
N ASP A 369 -5.23 0.80 -14.97
CA ASP A 369 -5.58 2.16 -15.38
C ASP A 369 -4.44 3.09 -15.00
N TRP A 370 -3.92 3.85 -15.96
CA TRP A 370 -2.78 4.74 -15.73
C TRP A 370 -2.90 6.02 -16.54
N TRP A 371 -2.26 7.09 -16.06
CA TRP A 371 -2.26 8.39 -16.75
C TRP A 371 -1.11 8.49 -17.77
N SER A 372 -1.44 8.60 -19.05
CA SER A 372 -0.48 8.82 -20.13
C SER A 372 0.00 10.27 -20.17
N LEU A 373 1.27 10.48 -20.54
CA LEU A 373 1.78 11.81 -20.86
C LEU A 373 1.51 12.14 -22.35
N PRO A 374 1.44 13.44 -22.71
CA PRO A 374 1.24 13.90 -24.09
C PRO A 374 2.26 13.39 -25.10
#